data_AF-A0A9X4MWY2-F1
#
_entry.id   AF-A0A9X4MWY2-F1
#
_cell.length_a   1.000
_cell.length_b   1.000
_cell.length_c   1.000
_cell.angle_alpha   90.00
_cell.angle_beta   90.00
_cell.angle_gamma   90.00
#
_symmetry.space_group_name_H-M   'P 1'
#
loop_
_entity.id
_entity.type
_entity.pdbx_description
1 polymer ?
#
loop_
_entity_poly.entity_id
_entity_poly.type
_entity_poly.pdbx_seq_one_letter_code
_entity_poly.pdbx_strand_id
1 'polypeptide(L)' 'MNYVYRMVFSFLLAGLFLYLVATVFAKSIWEGPFFLAFSFFSLIYGCIMLYKWKPKAAKIIFECVGNFLSLPWS' A
#
# COMPACT_ATOMS: atom_id res chain seq x y z
N MET A 1 11.93 7.90 16.41
CA MET A 1 11.43 8.49 15.14
C MET A 1 9.95 8.22 15.01
N ASN A 2 9.15 9.28 14.83
CA ASN A 2 7.68 9.28 14.93
C ASN A 2 7.06 8.26 13.95
N TYR A 3 6.21 7.35 14.44
CA TYR A 3 5.49 6.36 13.61
C TYR A 3 4.81 7.00 12.39
N VAL A 4 4.38 8.26 12.54
CA VAL A 4 3.82 9.12 11.50
C VAL A 4 4.76 9.29 10.31
N TYR A 5 6.03 9.64 10.53
CA TYR A 5 6.98 9.84 9.42
C TYR A 5 7.28 8.54 8.68
N ARG A 6 7.41 7.42 9.41
CA ARG A 6 7.62 6.09 8.81
C ARG A 6 6.42 5.68 7.97
N MET A 7 5.21 5.97 8.44
CA MET A 7 3.96 5.74 7.71
C MET A 7 3.88 6.58 6.44
N VAL A 8 4.07 7.90 6.54
CA VAL A 8 4.01 8.82 5.39
C VAL A 8 5.04 8.44 4.33
N PHE A 9 6.28 8.16 4.75
CA PHE A 9 7.34 7.75 3.83
C PHE A 9 6.99 6.44 3.11
N SER A 10 6.38 5.48 3.82
CA SER A 10 5.93 4.22 3.23
C SER A 10 4.83 4.41 2.19
N PHE A 11 3.89 5.33 2.43
CA PHE A 11 2.84 5.63 1.45
C PHE A 11 3.39 6.38 0.22
N LEU A 12 4.30 7.33 0.42
CA LEU A 12 4.99 8.01 -0.68
C LEU A 12 5.79 7.01 -1.53
N LEU A 13 6.48 6.08 -0.89
CA LEU A 13 7.26 5.05 -1.56
C LEU A 13 6.37 4.07 -2.34
N ALA A 14 5.21 3.68 -1.79
CA ALA A 14 4.22 2.88 -2.51
C ALA A 14 3.72 3.60 -3.77
N GLY A 15 3.40 4.90 -3.65
CA GLY A 15 2.99 5.74 -4.78
C GLY A 15 4.08 5.87 -5.86
N LEU A 16 5.34 6.06 -5.46
CA LEU A 16 6.48 6.09 -6.38
C LEU A 16 6.62 4.78 -7.14
N PHE A 17 6.51 3.64 -6.46
CA PHE A 17 6.57 2.34 -7.11
C PHE A 17 5.37 2.10 -8.03
N LEU A 18 4.15 2.51 -7.68
CA LEU A 18 3.01 2.43 -8.61
C LEU A 18 3.21 3.28 -9.86
N TYR A 19 3.77 4.48 -9.71
CA TYR A 19 4.12 5.32 -10.84
C TYR A 19 5.17 4.64 -11.74
N LEU A 20 6.22 4.08 -11.14
CA LEU A 20 7.24 3.33 -11.88
C LEU A 20 6.63 2.11 -12.59
N VAL A 21 5.76 1.35 -11.93
CA VAL A 21 4.98 0.26 -12.57
C VAL A 21 4.28 0.79 -13.80
N ALA A 22 3.46 1.84 -13.70
CA ALA A 22 2.70 2.37 -14.84
C ALA A 22 3.60 2.77 -16.03
N THR A 23 4.79 3.30 -15.74
CA THR A 23 5.76 3.70 -16.79
C THR A 23 6.56 2.54 -17.39
N VAL A 24 6.81 1.48 -16.63
CA VAL A 24 7.68 0.35 -17.02
C VAL A 24 6.88 -0.87 -17.49
N PHE A 25 5.60 -0.98 -17.14
CA PHE A 25 4.75 -2.13 -17.44
C PHE A 25 4.67 -2.45 -18.94
N ALA A 26 4.66 -1.40 -19.79
CA ALA A 26 4.61 -1.58 -21.23
C ALA A 26 5.95 -1.99 -21.87
N LYS A 27 7.06 -1.89 -21.13
CA LYS A 27 8.42 -2.08 -21.65
C LYS A 27 9.13 -3.31 -21.09
N SER A 28 8.70 -3.84 -19.95
CA SER A 28 9.42 -4.90 -19.26
C SER A 28 8.49 -5.88 -18.56
N ILE A 29 8.61 -7.16 -18.92
CA ILE A 29 7.82 -8.27 -18.38
C ILE A 29 8.19 -8.56 -16.92
N TRP A 30 9.44 -8.27 -16.52
CA TRP A 30 9.95 -8.61 -15.19
C TRP A 30 9.94 -7.44 -14.22
N GLU A 31 10.26 -6.23 -14.68
CA GLU A 31 10.39 -5.06 -13.79
C GLU A 31 9.03 -4.54 -13.34
N GLY A 32 8.00 -4.62 -14.19
CA GLY A 32 6.63 -4.24 -13.84
C GLY A 32 6.10 -5.01 -12.62
N PRO A 33 6.03 -6.36 -12.66
CA PRO A 33 5.62 -7.17 -11.51
C PRO A 33 6.50 -6.96 -10.28
N PHE A 34 7.80 -6.74 -10.46
CA PHE A 34 8.73 -6.47 -9.36
C PHE A 34 8.37 -5.16 -8.63
N PHE A 35 8.24 -4.05 -9.36
CA PHE A 35 7.84 -2.77 -8.76
C PHE A 35 6.44 -2.83 -8.14
N LEU A 36 5.53 -3.63 -8.70
CA LEU A 36 4.21 -3.86 -8.13
C LEU A 36 4.31 -4.53 -6.76
N ALA A 37 5.15 -5.57 -6.63
CA ALA A 37 5.40 -6.23 -5.36
C ALA A 37 6.01 -5.28 -4.32
N PHE A 38 6.98 -4.44 -4.72
CA PHE A 38 7.56 -3.42 -3.84
C PHE A 38 6.54 -2.38 -3.37
N SER A 39 5.63 -1.96 -4.27
CA SER A 39 4.52 -1.09 -3.90
C SER A 39 3.65 -1.71 -2.81
N PHE A 40 3.21 -2.96 -3.00
CA PHE A 40 2.41 -3.66 -2.00
C PHE A 40 3.13 -3.83 -0.67
N PHE A 41 4.42 -4.19 -0.69
CA PHE A 41 5.23 -4.29 0.53
C PHE A 41 5.28 -2.96 1.29
N SER A 42 5.49 -1.86 0.58
CA SER A 42 5.50 -0.53 1.18
C SER A 42 4.11 -0.14 1.70
N LEU A 43 3.04 -0.51 1.03
CA LEU A 43 1.67 -0.28 1.50
C LEU A 43 1.37 -1.04 2.79
N ILE A 44 1.73 -2.34 2.85
CA ILE A 44 1.58 -3.17 4.05
C ILE A 44 2.35 -2.57 5.22
N TYR A 45 3.60 -2.14 5.00
CA TYR A 45 4.39 -1.52 6.04
C TYR A 45 3.77 -0.22 6.56
N GLY A 46 3.26 0.63 5.67
CA GLY A 46 2.53 1.85 6.02
C GLY A 46 1.29 1.56 6.87
N CYS A 47 0.52 0.55 6.49
CA CYS A 47 -0.63 0.02 7.22
C CYS A 47 -0.27 -0.50 8.62
N ILE A 48 0.86 -1.20 8.78
CA ILE A 48 1.36 -1.64 10.10
C ILE A 48 1.75 -0.45 10.97
N MET A 49 2.39 0.57 10.40
CA MET A 49 2.74 1.80 11.13
C MET A 49 1.50 2.59 11.54
N LEU A 50 0.47 2.65 10.68
CA LEU A 50 -0.83 3.23 11.01
C LEU A 50 -1.49 2.48 12.18
N TYR A 51 -1.44 1.14 12.16
CA TYR A 51 -1.96 0.33 13.27
C TYR A 51 -1.22 0.62 14.59
N LYS A 52 0.12 0.79 14.55
CA LYS A 52 0.91 1.15 15.74
C LYS A 52 0.63 2.57 16.24
N TRP A 53 0.29 3.52 15.36
CA TRP A 53 0.00 4.90 15.73
C TRP A 53 -1.45 5.11 16.19
N LYS A 54 -2.43 4.57 15.44
CA LYS A 54 -3.87 4.70 15.66
C LYS A 54 -4.59 3.37 15.39
N PRO A 55 -4.52 2.40 16.32
CA PRO A 55 -5.06 1.05 16.11
C PRO A 55 -6.58 1.04 15.86
N LYS A 56 -7.34 1.91 16.55
CA LYS A 56 -8.80 2.03 16.34
C LYS A 56 -9.15 2.48 14.92
N ALA A 57 -8.45 3.49 14.41
CA ALA A 57 -8.68 3.99 13.05
C ALA A 57 -8.25 2.96 11.99
N ALA A 58 -7.10 2.30 12.20
CA ALA A 58 -6.63 1.24 11.32
C ALA A 58 -7.64 0.09 11.23
N LYS A 59 -8.22 -0.34 12.36
CA LYS A 59 -9.23 -1.40 12.38
C LYS A 59 -10.47 -1.05 11.54
N ILE A 60 -10.98 0.16 11.68
CA ILE A 60 -12.12 0.66 10.87
C ILE A 60 -11.77 0.66 9.38
N ILE A 61 -10.57 1.13 9.02
CA ILE A 61 -10.12 1.16 7.62
C ILE A 61 -10.02 -0.26 7.06
N PHE A 62 -9.43 -1.20 7.80
CA PHE A 62 -9.32 -2.59 7.35
C PHE A 62 -10.68 -3.29 7.26
N GLU A 63 -11.61 -3.02 8.18
CA GLU A 63 -12.99 -3.52 8.11
C GLU A 63 -13.72 -2.94 6.89
N CYS A 64 -13.58 -1.64 6.60
CA CYS A 64 -14.15 -1.03 5.40
C CYS A 64 -13.57 -1.64 4.12
N VAL A 65 -12.25 -1.80 4.02
CA VAL A 65 -11.58 -2.39 2.85
C VAL A 65 -11.96 -3.86 2.71
N GLY A 66 -11.98 -4.61 3.81
CA GLY A 66 -12.40 -6.02 3.83
C GLY A 66 -13.85 -6.20 3.40
N ASN A 67 -14.77 -5.38 3.94
CA ASN A 67 -16.16 -5.40 3.53
C ASN A 67 -16.32 -5.03 2.05
N PHE A 68 -15.58 -4.01 1.57
CA PHE A 68 -15.61 -3.62 0.16
C PHE A 68 -15.11 -4.74 -0.78
N LEU A 69 -14.07 -5.47 -0.39
CA LEU A 69 -13.57 -6.62 -1.14
C LEU A 69 -14.50 -7.84 -1.05
N SER A 70 -15.25 -7.99 0.03
CA SER A 70 -16.21 -9.09 0.23
C SER A 70 -17.59 -8.83 -0.37
N LEU A 71 -17.89 -7.59 -0.79
CA LEU A 71 -19.09 -7.32 -1.56
C LEU A 71 -19.06 -8.19 -2.82
N PRO A 72 -20.17 -8.84 -3.19
CA PRO A 72 -20.23 -9.52 -4.47
C PRO A 72 -20.03 -8.45 -5.55
N TRP A 73 -18.84 -8.44 -6.14
CA TRP A 73 -18.54 -7.65 -7.32
C TRP A 73 -19.34 -8.27 -8.47
N SER A 74 -20.58 -7.80 -8.61
CA SER A 74 -21.52 -8.17 -9.66
C SER A 74 -21.10 -7.62 -11.01
#